data_AF-A0A7K2YEW6-F1
#
_entry.id   AF-A0A7K2YEW6-F1
#
_cell.length_a   1.000
_cell.length_b   1.000
_cell.length_c   1.000
_cell.angle_alpha   90.00
_cell.angle_beta   90.00
_cell.angle_gamma   90.00
#
_symmetry.space_group_name_H-M   'P 1'
#
loop_
_entity.id
_entity.type
_entity.pdbx_description
1 polymer ?
#
loop_
_entity_poly.entity_id
_entity_poly.type
_entity_poly.pdbx_seq_one_letter_code
_entity_poly.pdbx_strand_id
1 'polypeptide(L)'
;MSLAIERDARVMAFLGYAREHRIRVIASVVTLVEAQHSRLDPAVVSFTLSLLALEPVTERIARDASGQLMATGLHGHTYAIDAMVAATALAQPGPLTMLTSGIDDMQRLCGKWVRLVHV
;
A
#
# COMPACT_ATOMS: atom_id res chain seq x y z
N MET A 1 1.75 3.49 4.80
CA MET A 1 3.01 3.10 5.46
C MET A 1 3.30 3.93 6.71
N SER A 2 3.15 5.26 6.66
CA SER A 2 3.43 6.16 7.79
C SER A 2 2.71 5.76 9.09
N LEU A 3 1.40 5.48 9.04
CA LEU A 3 0.64 5.01 10.22
C LEU A 3 1.18 3.70 10.82
N ALA A 4 1.74 2.80 10.00
CA ALA A 4 2.37 1.58 10.51
C ALA A 4 3.68 1.89 11.25
N ILE A 5 4.47 2.83 10.72
CA ILE A 5 5.71 3.30 11.34
C ILE A 5 5.40 4.05 12.65
N GLU A 6 4.36 4.87 12.68
CA GLU A 6 3.86 5.58 13.86
C GLU A 6 3.16 4.65 14.86
N ARG A 7 3.01 3.36 14.52
CA ARG A 7 2.34 2.33 15.33
C ARG A 7 0.90 2.73 15.70
N ASP A 8 0.19 3.29 14.73
CA ASP A 8 -1.24 3.55 14.87
C ASP A 8 -1.97 2.31 15.39
N ALA A 9 -2.81 2.50 16.41
CA ALA A 9 -3.43 1.39 17.13
C ALA A 9 -4.28 0.50 16.22
N ARG A 10 -4.97 1.10 15.24
CA ARG A 10 -5.84 0.37 14.32
C ARG A 10 -5.02 -0.42 13.31
N VAL A 11 -3.98 0.18 12.74
CA VAL A 11 -3.04 -0.52 11.85
C VAL A 11 -2.38 -1.69 12.59
N MET A 12 -1.89 -1.46 13.81
CA MET A 12 -1.25 -2.51 14.60
C MET A 12 -2.21 -3.66 14.96
N ALA A 13 -3.50 -3.36 15.21
CA ALA A 13 -4.51 -4.39 15.42
C ALA A 13 -4.70 -5.29 14.19
N PHE A 14 -4.74 -4.70 12.98
CA PHE A 14 -4.80 -5.48 11.73
C PHE A 14 -3.54 -6.31 11.50
N LEU A 15 -2.34 -5.76 11.76
CA LEU A 15 -1.09 -6.52 11.65
C LEU A 15 -1.02 -7.67 12.65
N GLY A 16 -1.49 -7.46 13.88
CA GLY A 16 -1.61 -8.49 14.90
C GLY A 16 -2.55 -9.62 14.46
N TYR A 17 -3.75 -9.28 14.00
CA TYR A 17 -4.72 -10.23 13.45
C TYR A 17 -4.13 -11.00 12.26
N ALA A 18 -3.49 -10.32 11.32
CA ALA A 18 -2.88 -10.95 10.16
C ALA A 18 -1.80 -11.96 10.57
N ARG A 19 -0.96 -11.61 11.53
CA ARG A 19 0.06 -12.51 12.07
C ARG A 19 -0.54 -13.74 12.75
N GLU A 20 -1.56 -13.56 13.60
CA GLU A 20 -2.25 -14.67 14.29
C GLU A 20 -2.87 -15.65 13.30
N HIS A 21 -3.48 -15.13 12.24
CA HIS A 21 -4.16 -15.93 11.21
C HIS A 21 -3.25 -16.31 10.02
N ARG A 22 -1.94 -16.03 10.09
CA ARG A 22 -0.97 -16.27 9.00
C ARG A 22 -1.39 -15.67 7.66
N ILE A 23 -2.07 -14.53 7.71
CA ILE A 23 -2.43 -13.74 6.54
C ILE A 23 -1.19 -12.97 6.10
N ARG A 24 -0.85 -13.09 4.81
CA ARG A 24 0.26 -12.35 4.24
C ARG A 24 -0.08 -10.87 4.19
N VAL A 25 0.73 -10.04 4.85
CA VAL A 25 0.65 -8.58 4.72
C VAL A 25 1.73 -8.14 3.74
N ILE A 26 1.33 -7.42 2.70
CA ILE A 26 2.25 -6.88 1.71
C ILE A 26 2.26 -5.36 1.74
N ALA A 27 3.35 -4.75 1.26
CA ALA A 27 3.40 -3.33 0.95
C ALA A 27 4.25 -3.11 -0.31
N SER A 28 3.87 -2.16 -1.16
CA SER A 28 4.68 -1.78 -2.31
C SER A 28 5.93 -1.03 -1.84
N VAL A 29 7.10 -1.32 -2.42
CA VAL A 29 8.37 -0.67 -2.05
C VAL A 29 8.35 0.86 -2.20
N VAL A 30 7.50 1.42 -3.05
CA VAL A 30 7.37 2.88 -3.21
C VAL A 30 6.82 3.57 -1.95
N THR A 31 6.08 2.83 -1.12
CA THR A 31 5.55 3.36 0.15
C THR A 31 6.65 3.62 1.18
N LEU A 32 7.84 3.04 1.00
CA LEU A 32 9.03 3.36 1.81
C LEU A 32 9.54 4.76 1.52
N VAL A 33 9.59 5.11 0.23
CA VAL A 33 10.03 6.44 -0.21
C VAL A 33 9.01 7.49 0.19
N GLU A 34 7.72 7.19 0.00
CA GLU A 34 6.63 8.08 0.41
C GLU A 34 6.63 8.38 1.90
N ALA A 35 6.85 7.38 2.75
CA ALA A 35 6.85 7.56 4.20
C ALA A 35 8.11 8.27 4.73
N GLN A 36 9.17 8.38 3.92
CA GLN A 36 10.46 8.87 4.39
C GLN A 36 10.41 10.35 4.77
N HIS A 37 10.84 10.66 5.99
CA HIS A 37 11.06 12.03 6.45
C HIS A 37 12.18 12.11 7.50
N SER A 38 12.71 13.31 7.74
CA SER A 38 13.91 13.53 8.58
C SER A 38 13.80 13.05 10.03
N ARG A 39 12.59 12.93 10.57
CA ARG A 39 12.32 12.51 11.95
C ARG A 39 12.13 11.00 12.17
N LEU A 40 12.30 10.17 11.14
CA LEU A 40 12.10 8.72 11.28
C LEU A 40 13.25 8.07 12.04
N ASP A 41 12.91 7.24 13.03
CA ASP A 41 13.86 6.37 13.72
C ASP A 41 14.11 5.09 12.86
N PRO A 42 15.35 4.82 12.44
CA PRO A 42 15.68 3.63 11.65
C PRO A 42 15.28 2.31 12.31
N ALA A 43 15.32 2.22 13.65
CA ALA A 43 14.94 1.01 14.37
C ALA A 43 13.42 0.78 14.30
N VAL A 44 12.63 1.86 14.36
CA VAL A 44 11.16 1.79 14.21
C VAL A 44 10.78 1.40 12.79
N VAL A 45 11.47 1.96 11.79
CA VAL A 45 11.28 1.59 10.38
C VAL A 45 11.62 0.11 10.19
N SER A 46 12.82 -0.33 10.60
CA SER A 46 13.26 -1.73 10.46
C SER A 46 12.29 -2.72 11.12
N PHE A 47 11.82 -2.41 12.33
CA PHE A 47 10.79 -3.20 13.00
C PHE A 47 9.51 -3.28 12.17
N THR A 48 9.01 -2.15 11.66
CA THR A 48 7.80 -2.11 10.84
C THR A 48 7.95 -2.96 9.57
N LEU A 49 9.10 -2.86 8.90
CA LEU A 49 9.38 -3.66 7.71
C LEU A 49 9.46 -5.16 7.99
N SER A 50 9.87 -5.56 9.19
CA SER A 50 9.87 -6.98 9.58
C SER A 50 8.47 -7.60 9.65
N LEU A 51 7.42 -6.77 9.70
CA LEU A 51 6.02 -7.22 9.72
C LEU A 51 5.41 -7.36 8.31
N LEU A 52 6.13 -6.92 7.27
CA LEU A 52 5.58 -6.76 5.92
C LEU A 52 6.41 -7.54 4.89
N ALA A 53 5.73 -8.12 3.91
CA ALA A 53 6.38 -8.56 2.68
C ALA A 53 6.42 -7.40 1.67
N LEU A 54 7.62 -6.90 1.38
CA LEU A 54 7.79 -5.81 0.42
C LEU A 54 7.73 -6.35 -1.02
N GLU A 55 6.82 -5.78 -1.81
CA GLU A 55 6.62 -6.11 -3.22
C GLU A 55 7.30 -5.07 -4.12
N PRO A 56 8.16 -5.49 -5.06
CA PRO A 56 8.87 -4.58 -5.93
C PRO A 56 7.95 -3.94 -6.97
N VAL A 57 8.26 -2.70 -7.35
CA VAL A 57 7.69 -2.09 -8.55
C VAL A 57 8.54 -2.50 -9.75
N THR A 58 8.00 -3.41 -10.55
CA THR A 58 8.60 -3.87 -11.81
C THR A 58 8.09 -3.05 -13.00
N GLU A 59 8.70 -3.22 -14.17
CA GLU A 59 8.18 -2.61 -15.40
C GLU A 59 6.71 -2.97 -15.66
N ARG A 60 6.32 -4.23 -15.39
CA ARG A 60 4.92 -4.66 -15.51
C ARG A 60 4.00 -3.84 -14.61
N ILE A 61 4.35 -3.71 -13.33
CA ILE A 61 3.57 -2.90 -12.37
C ILE A 61 3.49 -1.44 -12.83
N ALA A 62 4.58 -0.87 -13.35
CA ALA A 62 4.59 0.50 -13.86
C ALA A 62 3.67 0.68 -15.08
N ARG A 63 3.63 -0.31 -15.99
CA ARG A 63 2.71 -0.31 -17.14
C ARG A 63 1.26 -0.45 -16.70
N ASP A 64 0.98 -1.33 -15.75
CA ASP A 64 -0.37 -1.52 -15.19
C ASP A 64 -0.86 -0.23 -14.51
N ALA A 65 -0.02 0.40 -13.70
CA ALA A 65 -0.30 1.69 -13.06
C ALA A 65 -0.59 2.80 -14.10
N SER A 66 0.23 2.88 -15.17
CA SER A 66 0.00 3.83 -16.27
C SER A 66 -1.35 3.59 -16.96
N GLY A 67 -1.69 2.32 -17.21
CA GLY A 67 -2.98 1.92 -17.75
C GLY A 67 -4.16 2.33 -16.86
N GLN A 68 -4.03 2.18 -15.54
CA GLN A 68 -5.04 2.62 -14.56
C GLN A 68 -5.23 4.13 -14.57
N LEU A 69 -4.15 4.90 -14.59
CA LEU A 69 -4.21 6.36 -14.67
C LEU A 69 -4.91 6.82 -15.96
N MET A 70 -4.58 6.19 -17.09
CA MET A 70 -5.25 6.47 -18.37
C MET A 70 -6.75 6.14 -18.31
N ALA A 71 -7.11 4.98 -17.77
CA ALA A 71 -8.50 4.54 -17.68
C ALA A 71 -9.36 5.40 -16.74
N THR A 72 -8.75 5.97 -15.70
CA THR A 72 -9.42 6.82 -14.70
C THR A 72 -9.36 8.31 -15.03
N GLY A 73 -8.53 8.71 -16.00
CA GLY A 73 -8.26 10.12 -16.31
C GLY A 73 -7.43 10.85 -15.25
N LEU A 74 -6.83 10.13 -14.30
CA LEU A 74 -6.00 10.70 -13.25
C LEU A 74 -4.61 11.05 -13.78
N HIS A 75 -4.08 12.20 -13.37
CA HIS A 75 -2.78 12.65 -13.88
C HIS A 75 -1.63 12.03 -13.07
N GLY A 76 -0.72 11.34 -13.76
CA GLY A 76 0.40 10.63 -13.12
C GLY A 76 1.32 11.48 -12.24
N HIS A 77 1.50 12.78 -12.49
CA HIS A 77 2.33 13.61 -11.60
C HIS A 77 1.74 13.73 -10.18
N THR A 78 0.41 13.60 -10.05
CA THR A 78 -0.30 13.64 -8.76
C THR A 78 -0.42 12.23 -8.17
N TYR A 79 -0.77 11.24 -9.01
CA TYR A 79 -1.24 9.92 -8.56
C TYR A 79 -0.26 8.78 -8.83
N ALA A 80 0.99 9.04 -9.23
CA ALA A 80 1.93 7.98 -9.61
C ALA A 80 2.15 6.95 -8.48
N ILE A 81 2.35 7.40 -7.24
CA ILE A 81 2.60 6.49 -6.12
C ILE A 81 1.35 5.67 -5.82
N ASP A 82 0.18 6.30 -5.71
CA ASP A 82 -1.09 5.60 -5.49
C ASP A 82 -1.38 4.58 -6.58
N ALA A 83 -1.13 4.92 -7.84
CA ALA A 83 -1.32 4.01 -8.97
C ALA A 83 -0.35 2.82 -8.90
N MET A 84 0.92 3.04 -8.52
CA MET A 84 1.86 1.94 -8.32
C MET A 84 1.44 1.04 -7.14
N VAL A 85 0.95 1.62 -6.04
CA VAL A 85 0.39 0.86 -4.91
C VAL A 85 -0.82 0.04 -5.33
N ALA A 86 -1.75 0.64 -6.08
CA ALA A 86 -2.92 -0.02 -6.62
C ALA A 86 -2.55 -1.18 -7.55
N ALA A 87 -1.64 -0.95 -8.49
CA ALA A 87 -1.15 -1.98 -9.42
C ALA A 87 -0.44 -3.12 -8.67
N THR A 88 0.41 -2.81 -7.68
CA THR A 88 1.04 -3.83 -6.82
C THR A 88 0.00 -4.69 -6.11
N ALA A 89 -1.07 -4.07 -5.58
CA ALA A 89 -2.15 -4.78 -4.92
C ALA A 89 -2.93 -5.68 -5.91
N LEU A 90 -3.36 -5.14 -7.05
CA LEU A 90 -4.12 -5.90 -8.05
C LEU A 90 -3.35 -7.04 -8.71
N ALA A 91 -2.01 -7.01 -8.66
CA ALA A 91 -1.17 -8.11 -9.11
C ALA A 91 -1.16 -9.32 -8.15
N GLN A 92 -1.73 -9.19 -6.94
CA GLN A 92 -1.81 -10.29 -5.98
C GLN A 92 -3.07 -11.15 -6.18
N PRO A 93 -3.01 -12.46 -5.85
CA PRO A 93 -4.20 -13.31 -5.83
C PRO A 93 -5.20 -12.84 -4.75
N GLY A 94 -6.50 -12.80 -5.09
CA GLY A 94 -7.57 -12.29 -4.23
C GLY A 94 -8.23 -13.35 -3.33
N PRO A 95 -9.12 -12.92 -2.40
CA PRO A 95 -9.58 -11.54 -2.14
C PRO A 95 -8.60 -10.71 -1.28
N LEU A 96 -8.54 -9.39 -1.53
CA LEU A 96 -7.60 -8.47 -0.86
C LEU A 96 -8.32 -7.43 0.01
N THR A 97 -7.69 -7.07 1.14
CA THR A 97 -8.05 -5.91 1.97
C THR A 97 -6.90 -4.92 1.98
N MET A 98 -7.20 -3.65 1.72
CA MET A 98 -6.21 -2.57 1.78
C MET A 98 -6.56 -1.59 2.91
N LEU A 99 -5.58 -1.34 3.76
CA LEU A 99 -5.63 -0.28 4.77
C LEU A 99 -5.10 1.01 4.13
N THR A 100 -5.92 2.05 4.08
CA THR A 100 -5.52 3.34 3.51
C THR A 100 -6.30 4.49 4.16
N SER A 101 -5.66 5.64 4.32
CA SER A 101 -6.33 6.91 4.66
C SER A 101 -6.93 7.58 3.41
N GLY A 102 -6.40 7.30 2.22
CA GLY A 102 -6.85 7.84 0.94
C GLY A 102 -7.88 6.95 0.25
N ILE A 103 -9.08 6.82 0.84
CA ILE A 103 -10.11 5.91 0.33
C ILE A 103 -10.57 6.29 -1.08
N ASP A 104 -10.79 7.58 -1.34
CA ASP A 104 -11.35 8.04 -2.61
C ASP A 104 -10.42 7.75 -3.80
N ASP A 105 -9.11 7.98 -3.62
CA ASP A 105 -8.10 7.73 -4.64
C ASP A 105 -7.95 6.24 -4.91
N MET A 106 -7.85 5.43 -3.85
CA MET A 106 -7.73 3.98 -3.99
C MET A 106 -9.00 3.34 -4.55
N GLN A 107 -10.18 3.91 -4.30
CA GLN A 107 -11.43 3.43 -4.87
C GLN A 107 -11.46 3.62 -6.40
N ARG A 108 -10.93 4.75 -6.88
CA ARG A 108 -10.82 5.01 -8.33
C ARG A 108 -9.82 4.07 -8.99
N LEU A 109 -8.68 3.81 -8.34
CA LEU A 109 -7.58 3.03 -8.92
C LEU A 109 -7.79 1.50 -8.82
N CYS A 110 -8.30 1.00 -7.70
CA CYS A 110 -8.50 -0.44 -7.48
C CYS A 110 -9.86 -0.97 -7.94
N GLY A 111 -10.85 -0.09 -8.13
CA GLY A 111 -12.22 -0.49 -8.42
C GLY A 111 -12.81 -1.38 -7.32
N LYS A 112 -13.60 -2.41 -7.69
CA LYS A 112 -14.31 -3.29 -6.74
C LYS A 112 -13.52 -4.53 -6.30
N TRP A 113 -12.30 -4.71 -6.80
CA TRP A 113 -11.50 -5.92 -6.55
C TRP A 113 -10.80 -5.93 -5.18
N VAL A 114 -10.66 -4.76 -4.56
CA VAL A 114 -9.99 -4.60 -3.28
C VAL A 114 -10.99 -4.06 -2.27
N ARG A 115 -11.10 -4.71 -1.11
CA ARG A 115 -11.86 -4.19 0.02
C ARG A 115 -11.04 -3.09 0.70
N LEU A 116 -11.52 -1.86 0.62
CA LEU A 116 -10.87 -0.72 1.27
C LEU A 116 -11.32 -0.59 2.73
N VAL A 117 -10.36 -0.33 3.62
CA VAL A 117 -10.61 -0.04 5.03
C VAL A 117 -9.90 1.26 5.36
N HIS A 118 -10.67 2.25 5.79
CA HIS A 118 -10.10 3.50 6.27
C HIS A 118 -9.31 3.24 7.54
N VAL A 119 -8.08 3.73 7.59
CA VAL A 119 -7.25 3.77 8.81
C VAL A 119 -6.78 5.19 9.06
#